data_AF-A0A4U7D6I5-F1
#
_entry.id   AF-A0A4U7D6I5-F1
#
_cell.length_a   1.000
_cell.length_b   1.000
_cell.length_c   1.000
_cell.angle_alpha   90.00
_cell.angle_beta   90.00
_cell.angle_gamma   90.00
#
_symmetry.space_group_name_H-M   'P 1'
#
loop_
_entity.id
_entity.type
_entity.pdbx_description
1 polymer ?
#
loop_
_entity_poly.entity_id
_entity_poly.type
_entity_poly.pdbx_seq_one_letter_code
_entity_poly.pdbx_strand_id
1 'polypeptide(L)'
;MDLTEGAVREICTDAVFERGERYLAEDRILDIHRIDTTVTAVVSGSRQYDVRVDLAVNGFDPWCDCPYTGPEACKHVVAVLLRCADDCPPDEGDRL
;
A
#
# COMPACT_ATOMS: atom_id res chain seq x y z
N MET A 1 10.80 -5.04 -10.97
CA MET A 1 11.39 -4.31 -9.83
C MET A 1 10.84 -5.00 -8.61
N ASP A 2 11.68 -5.55 -7.75
CA ASP A 2 11.20 -6.22 -6.54
C ASP A 2 10.67 -5.16 -5.57
N LEU A 3 9.47 -5.37 -5.05
CA LEU A 3 8.92 -4.55 -3.98
C LEU A 3 9.83 -4.67 -2.76
N THR A 4 10.47 -3.56 -2.38
CA THR A 4 11.35 -3.48 -1.22
C THR A 4 11.02 -2.23 -0.43
N GLU A 5 11.32 -2.22 0.86
CA GLU A 5 11.17 -1.02 1.70
C GLU A 5 11.87 0.20 1.11
N GLY A 6 13.04 0.00 0.45
CA GLY A 6 13.77 1.07 -0.22
C GLY A 6 12.95 1.75 -1.31
N ALA A 7 12.26 0.97 -2.16
CA ALA A 7 11.37 1.52 -3.18
C ALA A 7 10.17 2.27 -2.58
N VAL A 8 9.68 1.85 -1.42
CA VAL A 8 8.60 2.56 -0.70
C VAL A 8 9.10 3.90 -0.14
N ARG A 9 10.34 3.97 0.36
CA ARG A 9 10.96 5.22 0.83
C ARG A 9 11.18 6.23 -0.29
N GLU A 10 11.26 5.82 -1.55
CA GLU A 10 11.43 6.74 -2.69
C GLU A 10 10.15 7.50 -3.06
N ILE A 11 8.97 7.02 -2.65
CA ILE A 11 7.67 7.61 -3.01
C ILE A 11 7.00 8.38 -1.86
N CYS A 12 7.65 8.48 -0.70
CA CYS A 12 7.14 9.18 0.48
C CYS A 12 8.27 9.71 1.39
N THR A 13 7.98 10.77 2.14
CA THR A 13 8.85 11.27 3.20
C THR A 13 9.02 10.26 4.34
N ASP A 14 10.14 10.35 5.06
CA ASP A 14 10.42 9.53 6.26
C ASP A 14 9.29 9.60 7.29
N ALA A 15 8.70 10.78 7.50
CA ALA A 15 7.59 10.96 8.45
C ALA A 15 6.30 10.23 8.01
N VAL A 16 6.08 10.07 6.71
CA VAL A 16 4.95 9.27 6.18
C VAL A 16 5.30 7.79 6.25
N PHE A 17 6.55 7.44 5.96
CA PHE A 17 7.06 6.07 6.05
C PHE A 17 6.84 5.48 7.45
N GLU A 18 7.33 6.15 8.50
CA GLU A 18 7.18 5.73 9.90
C GLU A 18 5.70 5.55 10.29
N ARG A 19 4.81 6.38 9.74
CA ARG A 19 3.36 6.26 9.98
C ARG A 19 2.77 5.06 9.25
N GLY A 20 3.27 4.73 8.07
CA GLY A 20 2.89 3.54 7.31
C GLY A 20 3.31 2.27 8.05
N GLU A 21 4.56 2.21 8.53
CA GLU A 21 5.06 1.10 9.36
C GLU A 21 4.18 0.89 10.59
N ARG A 22 3.83 1.97 11.28
CA ARG A 22 2.93 1.89 12.43
C ARG A 22 1.54 1.38 12.08
N TYR A 23 0.99 1.74 10.91
CA TYR A 23 -0.32 1.25 10.47
C TYR A 23 -0.27 -0.24 10.15
N LEU A 24 0.83 -0.71 9.58
CA LEU A 24 1.09 -2.13 9.37
C LEU A 24 1.22 -2.88 10.71
N ALA A 25 2.04 -2.37 11.63
CA ALA A 25 2.27 -2.98 12.94
C ALA A 25 1.03 -2.97 13.86
N GLU A 26 0.10 -2.04 13.66
CA GLU A 26 -1.18 -1.98 14.37
C GLU A 26 -2.30 -2.80 13.68
N ASP A 27 -1.97 -3.63 12.67
CA ASP A 27 -2.93 -4.45 11.90
C ASP A 27 -4.12 -3.64 11.35
N ARG A 28 -3.84 -2.43 10.85
CA ARG A 28 -4.89 -1.53 10.34
C ARG A 28 -5.35 -1.87 8.93
N ILE A 29 -4.69 -2.80 8.26
CA ILE A 29 -5.11 -3.30 6.95
C ILE A 29 -6.17 -4.37 7.21
N LEU A 30 -7.44 -3.99 7.03
CA LEU A 30 -8.58 -4.83 7.36
C LEU A 30 -8.82 -5.89 6.29
N ASP A 31 -8.50 -5.55 5.05
CA ASP A 31 -8.64 -6.46 3.92
C ASP A 31 -7.55 -6.16 2.89
N ILE A 32 -7.08 -7.19 2.20
CA ILE A 32 -6.07 -7.07 1.14
C ILE A 32 -6.21 -8.20 0.14
N HIS A 33 -6.35 -7.82 -1.13
CA HIS A 33 -6.46 -8.72 -2.25
C HIS A 33 -5.46 -8.33 -3.31
N ARG A 34 -4.99 -9.32 -4.06
CA ARG A 34 -4.13 -9.11 -5.22
C ARG A 34 -4.68 -9.87 -6.41
N ILE A 35 -4.75 -9.18 -7.53
CA ILE A 35 -5.09 -9.75 -8.83
C ILE A 35 -4.00 -9.31 -9.81
N ASP A 36 -3.27 -10.27 -10.35
CA ASP A 36 -2.09 -10.07 -11.19
C ASP A 36 -1.03 -9.20 -10.47
N THR A 37 -0.94 -7.93 -10.88
CA THR A 37 -0.04 -6.91 -10.33
C THR A 37 -0.78 -5.82 -9.56
N THR A 38 -2.12 -5.84 -9.57
CA THR A 38 -2.94 -4.87 -8.85
C THR A 38 -3.23 -5.39 -7.45
N VAL A 39 -2.88 -4.60 -6.45
CA VAL A 39 -3.24 -4.83 -5.05
C VAL A 39 -4.34 -3.85 -4.67
N THR A 40 -5.40 -4.36 -4.05
CA THR A 40 -6.47 -3.57 -3.45
C THR A 40 -6.56 -3.88 -1.97
N ALA A 41 -6.73 -2.86 -1.14
CA ALA A 41 -6.78 -3.03 0.30
C ALA A 41 -7.73 -2.03 0.96
N VAL A 42 -8.27 -2.43 2.11
CA VAL A 42 -9.06 -1.56 2.99
C VAL A 42 -8.24 -1.22 4.22
N VAL A 43 -7.96 0.06 4.43
CA VAL A 43 -7.13 0.53 5.55
C VAL A 43 -7.96 1.33 6.55
N SER A 44 -7.88 0.96 7.82
CA SER A 44 -8.54 1.62 8.93
C SER A 44 -7.76 2.87 9.38
N GLY A 45 -8.38 4.04 9.27
CA GLY A 45 -7.87 5.32 9.76
C GLY A 45 -8.92 6.05 10.59
N SER A 46 -9.19 7.32 10.26
CA SER A 46 -10.38 8.03 10.75
C SER A 46 -11.69 7.43 10.24
N ARG A 47 -11.61 6.75 9.09
CA ARG A 47 -12.64 5.93 8.46
C ARG A 47 -11.91 4.77 7.77
N GLN A 48 -12.66 3.87 7.16
CA GLN A 48 -12.08 2.93 6.20
C GLN A 48 -11.76 3.69 4.91
N TYR A 49 -10.60 3.40 4.35
CA TYR A 49 -10.10 3.99 3.11
C TYR A 49 -9.75 2.87 2.15
N ASP A 50 -10.21 3.01 0.92
CA ASP A 50 -9.87 2.11 -0.18
C ASP A 50 -8.52 2.53 -0.76
N VAL A 51 -7.63 1.55 -0.85
CA VAL A 51 -6.28 1.71 -1.41
C VAL A 51 -6.16 0.77 -2.59
N ARG A 52 -5.62 1.28 -3.69
CA ARG A 52 -5.26 0.49 -4.86
C ARG A 52 -3.85 0.84 -5.28
N VAL A 53 -3.05 -0.17 -5.62
CA VAL A 53 -1.69 0.03 -6.11
C VAL A 53 -1.42 -0.95 -7.24
N ASP A 54 -0.92 -0.47 -8.38
CA ASP A 54 -0.37 -1.34 -9.42
C ASP A 54 1.15 -1.48 -9.25
N LEU A 55 1.58 -2.73 -9.07
CA LEU A 55 2.98 -3.12 -8.86
C LEU A 55 3.76 -3.29 -10.17
N ALA A 56 3.09 -3.34 -11.33
CA ALA A 56 3.74 -3.48 -12.64
C ALA A 56 4.35 -2.16 -13.15
N VAL A 57 3.83 -1.02 -12.67
CA VAL A 57 4.21 0.30 -13.15
C VAL A 57 5.54 0.73 -12.52
N ASN A 58 6.47 1.21 -13.33
CA ASN A 58 7.72 1.81 -12.85
C ASN A 58 7.40 3.02 -11.95
N GLY A 59 7.53 2.83 -10.63
CA GLY A 59 7.22 3.85 -9.62
C GLY A 59 5.91 3.63 -8.84
N PHE A 60 5.21 2.52 -9.07
CA PHE A 60 3.86 2.23 -8.56
C PHE A 60 2.82 3.23 -9.06
N ASP A 61 1.59 2.78 -9.29
CA ASP A 61 0.44 3.69 -9.49
C ASP A 61 -0.47 3.63 -8.26
N PRO A 62 -0.14 4.40 -7.19
CA PRO A 62 -0.92 4.38 -5.97
C PRO A 62 -2.14 5.29 -6.05
N TRP A 63 -3.29 4.73 -5.69
CA TRP A 63 -4.53 5.45 -5.49
C TRP A 63 -5.05 5.20 -4.08
N CYS A 64 -5.53 6.26 -3.44
CA CYS A 64 -6.20 6.18 -2.15
C CYS A 64 -7.26 7.27 -2.08
N ASP A 65 -8.44 6.93 -1.58
CA ASP A 65 -9.57 7.85 -1.39
C ASP A 65 -9.42 8.76 -0.15
N CYS A 66 -8.31 8.67 0.57
CA CYS A 66 -8.09 9.48 1.75
C CYS A 66 -7.94 10.97 1.42
N PRO A 67 -8.36 11.89 2.32
CA PRO A 67 -8.34 13.34 2.07
C PRO A 67 -6.92 13.94 2.13
N TYR A 68 -5.87 13.12 2.05
CA TYR A 68 -4.50 13.59 2.07
C TYR A 68 -4.15 14.25 0.75
N THR A 69 -3.79 15.54 0.79
CA THR A 69 -3.46 16.35 -0.39
C THR A 69 -1.95 16.61 -0.53
N GLY A 70 -1.12 15.75 0.07
CA GLY A 70 0.33 15.86 -0.08
C GLY A 70 0.78 15.44 -1.50
N PRO A 71 1.97 15.88 -1.94
CA PRO A 71 2.50 15.56 -3.26
C PRO A 71 2.96 14.10 -3.40
N GLU A 72 3.09 13.38 -2.28
CA GLU A 72 3.64 12.03 -2.19
C GLU A 72 2.59 11.00 -1.78
N ALA A 73 2.97 9.72 -1.79
CA ALA A 73 2.11 8.65 -1.32
C ALA A 73 1.65 8.89 0.13
N CYS A 74 0.39 8.56 0.42
CA CYS A 74 -0.13 8.68 1.79
C CYS A 74 0.32 7.48 2.65
N LYS A 75 0.24 7.62 3.96
CA LYS A 75 0.56 6.53 4.91
C LYS A 75 -0.24 5.22 4.68
N HIS A 76 -1.44 5.29 4.09
CA HIS A 76 -2.24 4.09 3.81
C HIS A 76 -1.64 3.30 2.64
N VAL A 77 -1.27 3.98 1.57
CA VAL A 77 -0.54 3.39 0.44
C VAL A 77 0.76 2.76 0.93
N VAL A 78 1.52 3.49 1.76
CA VAL A 78 2.77 2.99 2.34
C VAL A 78 2.54 1.72 3.16
N ALA A 79 1.53 1.69 4.03
CA ALA A 79 1.22 0.49 4.82
C ALA A 79 0.93 -0.73 3.94
N VAL A 80 0.18 -0.55 2.85
CA VAL A 80 -0.15 -1.62 1.89
C VAL A 80 1.08 -2.09 1.13
N LEU A 81 1.93 -1.15 0.68
CA LEU A 81 3.19 -1.48 0.01
C LEU A 81 4.16 -2.23 0.92
N LEU A 82 4.27 -1.82 2.19
CA LEU A 82 5.09 -2.50 3.19
C LEU A 82 4.55 -3.90 3.47
N ARG A 83 3.23 -4.08 3.59
CA ARG A 83 2.61 -5.41 3.69
C ARG A 83 2.99 -6.29 2.51
N CYS A 84 3.00 -5.73 1.30
CA CYS A 84 3.37 -6.47 0.09
C CYS A 84 4.87 -6.79 0.02
N ALA A 85 5.73 -5.94 0.57
CA ALA A 85 7.17 -6.18 0.64
C ALA A 85 7.52 -7.26 1.68
N ASP A 86 6.76 -7.35 2.78
CA ASP A 86 6.97 -8.32 3.86
C ASP A 86 6.32 -9.69 3.55
N ASP A 87 5.03 -9.70 3.21
CA ASP A 87 4.25 -10.91 2.94
C ASP A 87 3.15 -10.58 1.93
N CYS A 88 3.53 -10.63 0.65
CA CYS A 88 2.64 -10.31 -0.44
C CYS A 88 1.44 -11.26 -0.47
N PRO A 89 0.19 -10.73 -0.50
CA PRO A 89 -0.99 -11.58 -0.65
C PRO A 89 -0.88 -12.44 -1.91
N PRO A 90 -1.38 -13.69 -1.86
CA PRO A 90 -1.38 -14.56 -3.02
C PRO A 90 -2.19 -13.94 -4.15
N ASP A 91 -1.77 -14.21 -5.39
CA ASP A 91 -2.53 -13.81 -6.55
C ASP A 91 -3.85 -14.59 -6.61
N GLU A 92 -4.97 -13.87 -6.57
CA GLU A 92 -6.30 -14.43 -6.70
C GLU A 92 -6.78 -14.50 -8.16
N GLY A 93 -6.05 -13.86 -9.10
CA GLY A 93 -6.38 -13.87 -10.53
C GLY A 93 -6.32 -15.26 -11.17
N ASP A 94 -5.44 -16.14 -10.68
CA ASP A 94 -5.29 -17.53 -11.13
C ASP A 94 -6.48 -18.45 -10.74
N ARG A 95 -7.48 -17.94 -10.00
CA ARG A 95 -8.66 -18.72 -9.56
C ARG A 95 -9.86 -18.64 -10.51
N LEU A 96 -9.73 -18.01 -11.67
CA LEU A 96 -10.79 -17.85 -12.69
C LEU A 96 -10.75 -18.91 -13.80
#